data_AF-A0A957FPU1-F1
#
_entry.id   AF-A0A957FPU1-F1
#
_cell.length_a   1.000
_cell.length_b   1.000
_cell.length_c   1.000
_cell.angle_alpha   90.00
_cell.angle_beta   90.00
_cell.angle_gamma   90.00
#
_symmetry.space_group_name_H-M   'P 1'
#
loop_
_entity.id
_entity.type
_entity.pdbx_description
1 polymer ?
#
loop_
_entity_poly.entity_id
_entity_poly.type
_entity_poly.pdbx_seq_one_letter_code
_entity_poly.pdbx_strand_id
1 'polypeptide(L)'
;AYYNTEKDRFPNLNAAIDAWFDQMQPIASGVPMMPTYGNHEVLLEENVDDWLARFPTPTGYDDRHYYSFDIANAHFISIYAPQAINDPNALAWLEQDIIAAQAAGQKWIIPYFHVAPFADGTNHSSSQSLRNTLGPIFEQYNVPLVIASHDQAYERTWPLTDAANTAVPTTTAHRACVPETEGVTWVKVSPSGKLSNISWGFSPFGTTPAPAWTSVRHNALHHFLRLRFASDETLQVELWGVVGDGSAPTLVDTFLLADSCEDELLVNEPVQSLKLFADETASLAVDVTHSASTAVSFAVASSQPWLQPSTLLGTTGTPVSLDVDPSALAPGTYTAVVTFTPTSGTALAGRLVTTLVVRG
;
A
#
# COMPACT_ATOMS: atom_id res chain seq x y z
N ALA A 1 -5.46 -8.28 19.37
CA ALA A 1 -6.29 -8.99 20.35
C ALA A 1 -7.49 -9.54 19.60
N TYR A 2 -7.62 -10.86 19.49
CA TYR A 2 -8.76 -11.47 18.80
C TYR A 2 -9.59 -12.26 19.78
N TYR A 3 -10.79 -11.79 20.09
CA TYR A 3 -11.68 -12.56 20.96
C TYR A 3 -12.03 -13.92 20.35
N ASN A 4 -12.27 -13.99 19.04
CA ASN A 4 -12.74 -15.20 18.40
C ASN A 4 -11.67 -16.30 18.20
N THR A 5 -10.39 -15.95 18.09
CA THR A 5 -9.27 -16.91 17.92
C THR A 5 -8.37 -17.03 19.14
N GLU A 6 -8.37 -16.06 20.06
CA GLU A 6 -7.65 -16.07 21.33
C GLU A 6 -8.62 -16.17 22.52
N LYS A 7 -9.60 -17.08 22.45
CA LYS A 7 -10.66 -17.25 23.48
C LYS A 7 -10.12 -17.50 24.89
N ASP A 8 -8.92 -18.07 25.01
CA ASP A 8 -8.26 -18.32 26.30
C ASP A 8 -7.52 -17.09 26.83
N ARG A 9 -7.26 -16.09 25.98
CA ARG A 9 -6.52 -14.87 26.33
C ARG A 9 -7.41 -13.80 26.93
N PHE A 10 -8.68 -13.71 26.49
CA PHE A 10 -9.62 -12.69 26.93
C PHE A 10 -10.92 -13.32 27.43
N PRO A 11 -11.43 -12.92 28.62
CA PRO A 11 -12.62 -13.54 29.20
C PRO A 11 -13.92 -13.24 28.43
N ASN A 12 -13.95 -12.19 27.61
CA ASN A 12 -15.07 -11.82 26.73
C ASN A 12 -14.59 -10.82 25.65
N LEU A 13 -15.46 -10.50 24.69
CA LEU A 13 -15.17 -9.57 23.59
C LEU A 13 -14.75 -8.18 24.09
N ASN A 14 -15.49 -7.61 25.04
CA ASN A 14 -15.18 -6.29 25.59
C ASN A 14 -13.77 -6.25 26.20
N ALA A 15 -13.35 -7.29 26.91
CA ALA A 15 -12.00 -7.37 27.45
C ALA A 15 -10.91 -7.44 26.36
N ALA A 16 -11.19 -8.04 25.20
CA ALA A 16 -10.28 -8.03 24.07
C ALA A 16 -10.18 -6.63 23.42
N ILE A 17 -11.32 -5.93 23.31
CA ILE A 17 -11.40 -4.55 22.80
C ILE A 17 -10.66 -3.61 23.76
N ASP A 18 -10.91 -3.69 25.07
CA ASP A 18 -10.25 -2.87 26.09
C ASP A 18 -8.73 -3.08 26.06
N ALA A 19 -8.27 -4.33 25.96
CA ALA A 19 -6.85 -4.64 25.84
C ALA A 19 -6.22 -4.04 24.56
N TRP A 20 -6.97 -3.94 23.46
CA TRP A 20 -6.50 -3.26 22.26
C TRP A 20 -6.38 -1.75 22.48
N PHE A 21 -7.37 -1.12 23.13
CA PHE A 21 -7.29 0.31 23.46
C PHE A 21 -6.15 0.62 24.44
N ASP A 22 -5.92 -0.21 25.45
CA ASP A 22 -4.78 -0.09 26.36
C ASP A 22 -3.45 -0.19 25.61
N GLN A 23 -3.34 -1.12 24.65
CA GLN A 23 -2.16 -1.25 23.80
C GLN A 23 -1.95 -0.01 22.90
N MET A 24 -3.03 0.57 22.39
CA MET A 24 -2.98 1.74 21.49
C MET A 24 -2.88 3.07 22.22
N GLN A 25 -3.15 3.12 23.53
CA GLN A 25 -3.22 4.33 24.34
C GLN A 25 -2.02 5.28 24.20
N PRO A 26 -0.75 4.81 24.11
CA PRO A 26 0.40 5.71 23.90
C PRO A 26 0.34 6.50 22.59
N ILE A 27 -0.33 5.98 21.56
CA ILE A 27 -0.51 6.65 20.26
C ILE A 27 -1.85 7.41 20.26
N ALA A 28 -2.94 6.73 20.61
CA ALA A 28 -4.30 7.24 20.53
C ALA A 28 -4.56 8.44 21.44
N SER A 29 -3.78 8.62 22.52
CA SER A 29 -3.91 9.78 23.42
C SER A 29 -3.29 11.07 22.86
N GLY A 30 -2.43 10.98 21.84
CA GLY A 30 -1.75 12.13 21.24
C GLY A 30 -2.03 12.33 19.75
N VAL A 31 -2.61 11.33 19.07
CA VAL A 31 -2.87 11.35 17.63
C VAL A 31 -4.32 10.95 17.36
N PRO A 32 -5.10 11.78 16.64
CA PRO A 32 -6.47 11.42 16.25
C PRO A 32 -6.50 10.11 15.45
N MET A 33 -7.46 9.24 15.78
CA MET A 33 -7.70 7.99 15.06
C MET A 33 -9.03 8.06 14.34
N MET A 34 -8.99 7.90 13.01
CA MET A 34 -10.15 7.97 12.12
C MET A 34 -10.36 6.58 11.49
N PRO A 35 -11.04 5.64 12.18
CA PRO A 35 -11.17 4.27 11.72
C PRO A 35 -12.22 4.12 10.61
N THR A 36 -12.00 3.18 9.70
CA THR A 36 -13.07 2.57 8.91
C THR A 36 -13.38 1.20 9.47
N TYR A 37 -14.63 0.76 9.38
CA TYR A 37 -15.06 -0.52 9.94
C TYR A 37 -14.95 -1.64 8.91
N GLY A 38 -14.38 -2.76 9.35
CA GLY A 38 -14.19 -3.94 8.52
C GLY A 38 -15.17 -5.05 8.84
N ASN A 39 -14.96 -6.19 8.19
CA ASN A 39 -15.82 -7.36 8.40
C ASN A 39 -15.76 -7.89 9.85
N HIS A 40 -14.67 -7.64 10.59
CA HIS A 40 -14.54 -8.07 11.98
C HIS A 40 -15.42 -7.26 12.92
N GLU A 41 -15.54 -5.96 12.68
CA GLU A 41 -16.34 -5.03 13.48
C GLU A 41 -17.84 -5.11 13.13
N VAL A 42 -18.19 -5.70 11.99
CA VAL A 42 -19.56 -5.65 11.42
C VAL A 42 -20.24 -7.02 11.26
N LEU A 43 -19.51 -8.03 10.76
CA LEU A 43 -20.13 -9.25 10.21
C LEU A 43 -19.85 -10.51 11.03
N LEU A 44 -18.96 -10.43 12.01
CA LEU A 44 -18.55 -11.57 12.83
C LEU A 44 -19.27 -11.55 14.18
N GLU A 45 -18.52 -11.67 15.29
CA GLU A 45 -19.08 -11.70 16.63
C GLU A 45 -19.28 -10.28 17.22
N GLU A 46 -18.80 -9.25 16.53
CA GLU A 46 -18.80 -7.85 16.99
C GLU A 46 -19.92 -7.03 16.33
N ASN A 47 -20.28 -5.91 16.96
CA ASN A 47 -21.26 -4.95 16.46
C ASN A 47 -20.58 -3.59 16.23
N VAL A 48 -20.83 -2.97 15.08
CA VAL A 48 -20.29 -1.67 14.70
C VAL A 48 -20.67 -0.57 15.69
N ASP A 49 -21.87 -0.65 16.30
CA ASP A 49 -22.32 0.32 17.29
C ASP A 49 -21.41 0.38 18.53
N ASP A 50 -20.84 -0.77 18.94
CA ASP A 50 -19.89 -0.85 20.05
C ASP A 50 -18.61 -0.07 19.72
N TRP A 51 -18.17 -0.11 18.46
CA TRP A 51 -17.00 0.61 18.00
C TRP A 51 -17.26 2.10 17.76
N LEU A 52 -18.42 2.44 17.22
CA LEU A 52 -18.87 3.83 17.02
C LEU A 52 -18.92 4.60 18.34
N ALA A 53 -19.27 3.96 19.45
CA ALA A 53 -19.26 4.60 20.77
C ALA A 53 -17.85 4.94 21.30
N ARG A 54 -16.81 4.30 20.75
CA ARG A 54 -15.41 4.41 21.22
C ARG A 54 -14.55 5.33 20.37
N PHE A 55 -14.99 5.66 19.16
CA PHE A 55 -14.29 6.58 18.27
C PHE A 55 -15.14 7.83 17.98
N PRO A 56 -14.64 9.03 18.32
CA PRO A 56 -15.35 10.29 18.07
C PRO A 56 -15.14 10.76 16.62
N THR A 57 -15.71 10.03 15.66
CA THR A 57 -15.67 10.39 14.23
C THR A 57 -16.70 11.47 13.88
N PRO A 58 -16.49 12.24 12.79
CA PRO A 58 -17.47 13.21 12.27
C PRO A 58 -18.80 12.55 11.95
N THR A 59 -19.90 13.30 12.08
CA THR A 59 -21.28 12.79 11.90
C THR A 59 -21.51 12.11 10.56
N GLY A 60 -21.00 12.69 9.47
CA GLY A 60 -21.05 12.12 8.12
C GLY A 60 -22.44 11.67 7.69
N TYR A 61 -22.55 10.45 7.16
CA TYR A 61 -23.78 9.80 6.71
C TYR A 61 -23.99 8.48 7.44
N ASP A 62 -25.27 8.11 7.60
CA ASP A 62 -25.72 6.88 8.25
C ASP A 62 -25.10 6.71 9.65
N ASP A 63 -25.34 7.67 10.56
CA ASP A 63 -24.84 7.64 11.94
C ASP A 63 -23.32 7.35 12.07
N ARG A 64 -22.49 8.09 11.31
CA ARG A 64 -21.02 8.01 11.30
C ARG A 64 -20.44 6.73 10.69
N HIS A 65 -21.24 5.90 10.03
CA HIS A 65 -20.72 4.77 9.26
C HIS A 65 -19.85 5.27 8.11
N TYR A 66 -20.34 6.28 7.38
CA TYR A 66 -19.58 7.01 6.39
C TYR A 66 -19.27 8.38 6.95
N TYR A 67 -18.05 8.88 6.76
CA TYR A 67 -17.70 10.23 7.17
C TYR A 67 -16.47 10.72 6.41
N SER A 68 -16.26 12.02 6.45
CA SER A 68 -15.10 12.66 5.85
C SER A 68 -14.51 13.71 6.78
N PHE A 69 -13.26 14.07 6.54
CA PHE A 69 -12.54 15.09 7.29
C PHE A 69 -11.39 15.67 6.47
N ASP A 70 -11.05 16.92 6.79
CA ASP A 70 -9.96 17.63 6.14
C ASP A 70 -8.72 17.70 7.04
N ILE A 71 -7.55 17.50 6.42
CA ILE A 71 -6.25 17.84 7.01
C ILE A 71 -5.48 18.65 5.98
N ALA A 72 -5.26 19.93 6.27
CA ALA A 72 -4.65 20.87 5.34
C ALA A 72 -5.41 20.91 3.99
N ASN A 73 -4.77 20.56 2.88
CA ASN A 73 -5.34 20.51 1.53
C ASN A 73 -5.77 19.09 1.11
N ALA A 74 -5.92 18.16 2.06
CA ALA A 74 -6.38 16.81 1.81
C ALA A 74 -7.72 16.54 2.49
N HIS A 75 -8.63 15.93 1.73
CA HIS A 75 -9.95 15.48 2.15
C HIS A 75 -9.97 13.95 2.18
N PHE A 76 -10.12 13.39 3.38
CA PHE A 76 -10.20 11.95 3.58
C PHE A 76 -11.65 11.51 3.71
N ILE A 77 -12.00 10.37 3.08
CA ILE A 77 -13.36 9.83 3.11
C ILE A 77 -13.33 8.38 3.60
N SER A 78 -13.87 8.13 4.79
CA SER A 78 -14.12 6.78 5.31
C SER A 78 -15.38 6.22 4.66
N ILE A 79 -15.25 5.14 3.89
CA ILE A 79 -16.36 4.50 3.20
C ILE A 79 -16.71 3.19 3.92
N TYR A 80 -17.96 3.08 4.40
CA TYR A 80 -18.46 1.87 5.04
C TYR A 80 -18.77 0.78 4.02
N ALA A 81 -17.75 -0.01 3.69
CA ALA A 81 -17.83 -1.09 2.72
C ALA A 81 -17.20 -2.39 3.26
N PRO A 82 -17.78 -3.01 4.31
CA PRO A 82 -17.24 -4.25 4.89
C PRO A 82 -17.33 -5.45 3.94
N GLN A 83 -18.14 -5.36 2.88
CA GLN A 83 -18.25 -6.34 1.77
C GLN A 83 -18.61 -5.67 0.44
N ALA A 84 -19.69 -4.89 0.42
CA ALA A 84 -20.27 -4.21 -0.74
C ALA A 84 -21.02 -2.95 -0.29
N ILE A 85 -21.39 -2.07 -1.23
CA ILE A 85 -22.27 -0.92 -0.99
C ILE A 85 -23.56 -1.15 -1.77
N ASN A 86 -24.67 -1.32 -1.06
CA ASN A 86 -25.98 -1.57 -1.64
C ASN A 86 -26.95 -0.39 -1.49
N ASP A 87 -26.62 0.59 -0.66
CA ASP A 87 -27.44 1.79 -0.46
C ASP A 87 -27.10 2.85 -1.52
N PRO A 88 -28.01 3.16 -2.46
CA PRO A 88 -27.77 4.21 -3.44
C PRO A 88 -27.66 5.61 -2.81
N ASN A 89 -28.25 5.84 -1.64
CA ASN A 89 -28.12 7.13 -0.95
C ASN A 89 -26.71 7.32 -0.38
N ALA A 90 -26.05 6.25 0.06
CA ALA A 90 -24.65 6.30 0.46
C ALA A 90 -23.73 6.68 -0.72
N LEU A 91 -24.00 6.18 -1.92
CA LEU A 91 -23.26 6.56 -3.13
C LEU A 91 -23.52 8.02 -3.51
N ALA A 92 -24.78 8.46 -3.45
CA ALA A 92 -25.12 9.85 -3.69
C ALA A 92 -24.44 10.78 -2.67
N TRP A 93 -24.38 10.38 -1.40
CA TRP A 93 -23.64 11.13 -0.38
C TRP A 93 -22.15 11.22 -0.70
N LEU A 94 -21.51 10.10 -1.06
CA LEU A 94 -20.10 10.05 -1.44
C LEU A 94 -19.79 11.00 -2.60
N GLU A 95 -20.61 10.98 -3.66
CA GLU A 95 -20.43 11.89 -4.79
C GLU A 95 -20.56 13.36 -4.38
N GLN A 96 -21.56 13.70 -3.55
CA GLN A 96 -21.74 15.07 -3.08
C GLN A 96 -20.61 15.53 -2.16
N ASP A 97 -20.08 14.64 -1.32
CA ASP A 97 -18.95 14.91 -0.44
C ASP A 97 -17.68 15.22 -1.24
N ILE A 98 -17.37 14.43 -2.27
CA ILE A 98 -16.26 14.69 -3.20
C ILE A 98 -16.43 16.03 -3.91
N ILE A 99 -17.63 16.31 -4.47
CA ILE A 99 -17.93 17.57 -5.15
C ILE A 99 -17.74 18.76 -4.20
N ALA A 100 -18.24 18.64 -2.96
CA ALA A 100 -18.13 19.70 -1.97
C ALA A 100 -16.67 19.96 -1.58
N ALA A 101 -15.87 18.91 -1.38
CA ALA A 101 -14.45 19.02 -1.07
C ALA A 101 -13.66 19.70 -2.21
N GLN A 102 -13.91 19.29 -3.46
CA GLN A 102 -13.28 19.92 -4.63
C GLN A 102 -13.70 21.38 -4.77
N ALA A 103 -14.98 21.70 -4.57
CA ALA A 103 -15.47 23.08 -4.59
C ALA A 103 -14.87 23.94 -3.46
N ALA A 104 -14.50 23.31 -2.33
CA ALA A 104 -13.79 23.95 -1.23
C ALA A 104 -12.28 24.10 -1.47
N GLY A 105 -11.76 23.61 -2.60
CA GLY A 105 -10.35 23.71 -2.96
C GLY A 105 -9.46 22.62 -2.35
N GLN A 106 -10.05 21.51 -1.88
CA GLN A 106 -9.26 20.37 -1.43
C GLN A 106 -8.54 19.74 -2.62
N LYS A 107 -7.21 19.66 -2.53
CA LYS A 107 -6.34 19.14 -3.59
C LYS A 107 -6.39 17.63 -3.64
N TRP A 108 -6.20 16.99 -2.49
CA TRP A 108 -6.08 15.54 -2.39
C TRP A 108 -7.36 14.93 -1.85
N ILE A 109 -8.18 14.31 -2.71
CA ILE A 109 -9.30 13.48 -2.28
C ILE A 109 -8.80 12.05 -2.08
N ILE A 110 -8.89 11.52 -0.86
CA ILE A 110 -8.32 10.20 -0.48
C ILE A 110 -9.39 9.35 0.22
N PRO A 111 -10.15 8.55 -0.54
CA PRO A 111 -11.05 7.56 0.02
C PRO A 111 -10.29 6.39 0.66
N TYR A 112 -10.81 5.89 1.78
CA TYR A 112 -10.31 4.67 2.40
C TYR A 112 -11.44 3.78 2.93
N PHE A 113 -11.26 2.47 2.82
CA PHE A 113 -12.24 1.46 3.25
C PHE A 113 -11.62 0.08 3.46
N HIS A 114 -12.40 -0.90 3.88
CA HIS A 114 -11.87 -2.19 4.30
C HIS A 114 -11.54 -3.15 3.14
N VAL A 115 -12.52 -3.54 2.32
CA VAL A 115 -12.35 -4.62 1.33
C VAL A 115 -11.76 -4.10 0.02
N ALA A 116 -10.61 -4.63 -0.40
CA ALA A 116 -9.92 -4.18 -1.60
C ALA A 116 -10.65 -4.54 -2.92
N PRO A 117 -10.90 -3.57 -3.82
CA PRO A 117 -11.42 -3.84 -5.17
C PRO A 117 -10.39 -4.51 -6.09
N PHE A 118 -9.11 -4.31 -5.80
CA PHE A 118 -7.97 -4.91 -6.49
C PHE A 118 -7.08 -5.63 -5.47
N ALA A 119 -7.00 -6.94 -5.60
CA ALA A 119 -6.18 -7.84 -4.80
C ALA A 119 -5.96 -9.18 -5.54
N ASP A 120 -4.78 -9.75 -5.38
CA ASP A 120 -4.35 -11.05 -5.89
C ASP A 120 -4.09 -12.08 -4.76
N GLY A 121 -4.49 -11.77 -3.53
CA GLY A 121 -4.35 -12.70 -2.40
C GLY A 121 -5.24 -13.95 -2.53
N THR A 122 -4.73 -15.12 -2.14
CA THR A 122 -5.52 -16.35 -2.08
C THR A 122 -6.41 -16.44 -0.85
N ASN A 123 -6.14 -15.65 0.20
CA ASN A 123 -6.98 -15.63 1.40
C ASN A 123 -8.24 -14.80 1.19
N HIS A 124 -8.11 -13.61 0.61
CA HIS A 124 -9.23 -12.77 0.21
C HIS A 124 -8.96 -12.15 -1.18
N SER A 125 -9.82 -12.48 -2.13
CA SER A 125 -9.72 -12.00 -3.51
C SER A 125 -10.27 -10.59 -3.69
N SER A 126 -10.00 -10.00 -4.85
CA SER A 126 -10.60 -8.74 -5.31
C SER A 126 -12.13 -8.69 -5.13
N SER A 127 -12.67 -7.58 -4.63
CA SER A 127 -14.12 -7.30 -4.67
C SER A 127 -14.52 -6.65 -5.98
N GLN A 128 -15.00 -7.45 -6.93
CA GLN A 128 -15.54 -6.93 -8.19
C GLN A 128 -16.76 -6.02 -7.98
N SER A 129 -17.58 -6.29 -6.95
CA SER A 129 -18.74 -5.45 -6.64
C SER A 129 -18.29 -4.03 -6.26
N LEU A 130 -17.31 -3.89 -5.35
CA LEU A 130 -16.80 -2.57 -4.98
C LEU A 130 -16.06 -1.90 -6.14
N ARG A 131 -15.36 -2.68 -6.97
CA ARG A 131 -14.71 -2.16 -8.19
C ARG A 131 -15.74 -1.53 -9.13
N ASN A 132 -16.86 -2.22 -9.37
CA ASN A 132 -17.92 -1.76 -10.26
C ASN A 132 -18.66 -0.54 -9.71
N THR A 133 -18.82 -0.47 -8.39
CA THR A 133 -19.57 0.60 -7.74
C THR A 133 -18.72 1.87 -7.55
N LEU A 134 -17.48 1.73 -7.07
CA LEU A 134 -16.63 2.87 -6.68
C LEU A 134 -15.72 3.35 -7.82
N GLY A 135 -15.28 2.44 -8.70
CA GLY A 135 -14.40 2.78 -9.81
C GLY A 135 -14.92 3.94 -10.67
N PRO A 136 -16.16 3.87 -11.18
CA PRO A 136 -16.72 4.95 -12.00
C PRO A 136 -16.81 6.30 -11.27
N ILE A 137 -17.15 6.29 -9.97
CA ILE A 137 -17.23 7.52 -9.17
C ILE A 137 -15.84 8.16 -9.06
N PHE A 138 -14.84 7.38 -8.64
CA PHE A 138 -13.48 7.89 -8.43
C PHE A 138 -12.82 8.37 -9.72
N GLU A 139 -13.07 7.68 -10.84
CA GLU A 139 -12.61 8.11 -12.16
C GLU A 139 -13.30 9.41 -12.62
N GLN A 140 -14.63 9.51 -12.43
CA GLN A 140 -15.39 10.71 -12.80
C GLN A 140 -14.90 11.97 -12.09
N TYR A 141 -14.46 11.85 -10.84
CA TYR A 141 -13.98 12.98 -10.05
C TYR A 141 -12.45 13.06 -9.95
N ASN A 142 -11.70 12.33 -10.78
CA ASN A 142 -10.22 12.33 -10.81
C ASN A 142 -9.57 12.09 -9.44
N VAL A 143 -10.09 11.12 -8.67
CA VAL A 143 -9.48 10.71 -7.40
C VAL A 143 -8.14 10.00 -7.69
N PRO A 144 -7.00 10.51 -7.21
CA PRO A 144 -5.70 9.97 -7.60
C PRO A 144 -5.28 8.74 -6.78
N LEU A 145 -5.79 8.62 -5.56
CA LEU A 145 -5.39 7.59 -4.60
C LEU A 145 -6.59 7.05 -3.82
N VAL A 146 -6.71 5.73 -3.78
CA VAL A 146 -7.68 5.01 -2.96
C VAL A 146 -6.96 3.99 -2.09
N ILE A 147 -7.30 3.94 -0.80
CA ILE A 147 -6.66 3.04 0.17
C ILE A 147 -7.66 1.97 0.62
N ALA A 148 -7.26 0.70 0.56
CA ALA A 148 -8.03 -0.42 1.07
C ALA A 148 -7.18 -1.39 1.91
N SER A 149 -7.78 -2.45 2.44
CA SER A 149 -7.08 -3.44 3.27
C SER A 149 -7.65 -4.86 3.09
N HIS A 150 -8.00 -5.53 4.19
CA HIS A 150 -8.63 -6.85 4.29
C HIS A 150 -7.70 -8.05 4.08
N ASP A 151 -7.11 -8.22 2.90
CA ASP A 151 -6.23 -9.35 2.59
C ASP A 151 -4.80 -9.13 3.09
N GLN A 152 -4.17 -10.10 3.79
CA GLN A 152 -2.91 -9.91 4.52
C GLN A 152 -1.64 -9.86 3.64
N ALA A 153 -1.63 -8.98 2.65
CA ALA A 153 -0.50 -8.61 1.80
C ALA A 153 -0.67 -7.16 1.32
N TYR A 154 0.44 -6.51 0.94
CA TYR A 154 0.43 -5.21 0.27
C TYR A 154 0.29 -5.39 -1.23
N GLU A 155 -0.54 -4.56 -1.85
CA GLU A 155 -0.63 -4.44 -3.31
C GLU A 155 -0.87 -2.98 -3.71
N ARG A 156 -0.23 -2.54 -4.78
CA ARG A 156 -0.47 -1.26 -5.45
C ARG A 156 -0.73 -1.53 -6.92
N THR A 157 -1.72 -0.84 -7.48
CA THR A 157 -1.99 -0.90 -8.91
C THR A 157 -1.10 0.09 -9.68
N TRP A 158 -1.04 -0.08 -11.00
CA TRP A 158 -0.79 1.08 -11.88
C TRP A 158 -1.91 2.12 -11.70
N PRO A 159 -1.74 3.36 -12.16
CA PRO A 159 -2.89 4.25 -12.33
C PRO A 159 -3.84 3.62 -13.33
N LEU A 160 -5.10 3.43 -12.93
CA LEU A 160 -6.10 2.71 -13.73
C LEU A 160 -7.17 3.66 -14.25
N THR A 161 -7.70 3.31 -15.41
CA THR A 161 -8.95 3.82 -15.98
C THR A 161 -9.84 2.66 -16.38
N ASP A 162 -11.15 2.91 -16.50
CA ASP A 162 -12.13 1.86 -16.80
C ASP A 162 -12.07 0.70 -15.78
N ALA A 163 -11.87 1.02 -14.51
CA ALA A 163 -11.69 0.08 -13.41
C ALA A 163 -12.82 -0.95 -13.32
N ALA A 164 -14.07 -0.55 -13.56
CA ALA A 164 -15.23 -1.44 -13.51
C ALA A 164 -15.22 -2.54 -14.58
N ASN A 165 -14.56 -2.32 -15.72
CA ASN A 165 -14.57 -3.26 -16.83
C ASN A 165 -13.17 -3.84 -17.04
N THR A 166 -12.30 -3.13 -17.76
CA THR A 166 -11.02 -3.66 -18.21
C THR A 166 -9.84 -3.33 -17.30
N ALA A 167 -10.00 -2.35 -16.40
CA ALA A 167 -8.96 -1.89 -15.48
C ALA A 167 -7.64 -1.60 -16.21
N VAL A 168 -7.69 -0.74 -17.22
CA VAL A 168 -6.58 -0.44 -18.12
C VAL A 168 -5.52 0.37 -17.37
N PRO A 169 -4.28 -0.14 -17.24
CA PRO A 169 -3.14 0.66 -16.83
C PRO A 169 -2.89 1.76 -17.87
N THR A 170 -2.85 3.02 -17.44
CA THR A 170 -2.45 4.14 -18.31
C THR A 170 -0.94 4.13 -18.59
N THR A 171 -0.18 3.49 -17.71
CA THR A 171 1.25 3.21 -17.85
C THR A 171 1.57 1.87 -17.18
N THR A 172 2.61 1.21 -17.66
CA THR A 172 3.24 0.06 -17.00
C THR A 172 4.72 0.31 -16.68
N ALA A 173 5.17 1.55 -16.84
CA ALA A 173 6.49 1.97 -16.39
C ALA A 173 6.44 2.15 -14.86
N HIS A 174 7.34 1.49 -14.13
CA HIS A 174 7.42 1.63 -12.68
C HIS A 174 8.03 2.97 -12.27
N ARG A 175 7.19 3.99 -12.28
CA ARG A 175 7.56 5.37 -11.97
C ARG A 175 7.60 5.62 -10.47
N ALA A 176 8.60 6.39 -10.05
CA ALA A 176 8.68 7.04 -8.76
C ALA A 176 7.70 8.22 -8.66
N CYS A 177 7.27 8.81 -9.78
CA CYS A 177 6.25 9.85 -9.82
C CYS A 177 5.10 9.49 -10.78
N VAL A 178 3.88 9.69 -10.31
CA VAL A 178 2.63 9.46 -11.03
C VAL A 178 1.87 10.79 -11.09
N PRO A 179 1.62 11.36 -12.27
CA PRO A 179 0.74 12.51 -12.39
C PRO A 179 -0.65 12.19 -11.82
N GLU A 180 -1.22 13.11 -11.03
CA GLU A 180 -2.53 12.90 -10.40
C GLU A 180 -3.68 12.69 -11.40
N THR A 181 -3.47 13.11 -12.65
CA THR A 181 -4.41 12.93 -13.76
C THR A 181 -4.23 11.61 -14.52
N GLU A 182 -3.26 10.77 -14.15
CA GLU A 182 -2.93 9.53 -14.88
C GLU A 182 -3.94 8.40 -14.59
N GLY A 183 -4.91 8.61 -13.71
CA GLY A 183 -5.93 7.64 -13.32
C GLY A 183 -5.92 7.34 -11.82
N VAL A 184 -6.73 6.38 -11.40
CA VAL A 184 -6.87 6.05 -9.97
C VAL A 184 -5.81 5.01 -9.58
N THR A 185 -4.95 5.35 -8.62
CA THR A 185 -4.04 4.39 -7.99
C THR A 185 -4.71 3.75 -6.78
N TRP A 186 -4.88 2.43 -6.80
CA TRP A 186 -5.47 1.68 -5.70
C TRP A 186 -4.37 1.02 -4.88
N VAL A 187 -4.38 1.26 -3.57
CA VAL A 187 -3.39 0.71 -2.64
C VAL A 187 -4.10 -0.13 -1.60
N LYS A 188 -3.86 -1.43 -1.62
CA LYS A 188 -4.21 -2.33 -0.52
C LYS A 188 -3.04 -2.37 0.47
N VAL A 189 -3.24 -1.87 1.68
CA VAL A 189 -2.25 -1.92 2.75
C VAL A 189 -2.68 -2.87 3.87
N SER A 190 -1.97 -3.99 3.95
CA SER A 190 -2.12 -4.97 5.03
C SER A 190 -0.94 -5.95 5.01
N PRO A 191 -0.72 -6.71 6.10
CA PRO A 191 -1.36 -6.54 7.40
C PRO A 191 -0.56 -5.64 8.34
N SER A 192 -1.21 -4.81 9.15
CA SER A 192 -0.55 -4.02 10.21
C SER A 192 -0.36 -4.79 11.52
N GLY A 193 -0.10 -6.10 11.44
CA GLY A 193 0.16 -6.98 12.59
C GLY A 193 -0.65 -8.28 12.61
N LYS A 194 -1.80 -8.34 11.92
CA LYS A 194 -2.63 -9.54 11.83
C LYS A 194 -2.16 -10.49 10.72
N LEU A 195 -1.79 -11.72 11.04
CA LEU A 195 -1.68 -12.78 10.03
C LEU A 195 -3.03 -13.40 9.71
N SER A 196 -3.19 -13.91 8.49
CA SER A 196 -4.43 -14.55 8.07
C SER A 196 -4.76 -15.77 8.91
N ASN A 197 -6.03 -15.94 9.25
CA ASN A 197 -6.55 -17.17 9.85
C ASN A 197 -6.84 -18.28 8.82
N ILE A 198 -6.69 -18.00 7.52
CA ILE A 198 -6.84 -18.99 6.44
C ILE A 198 -5.51 -19.68 6.19
N SER A 199 -4.43 -18.90 5.95
CA SER A 199 -3.09 -19.42 5.68
C SER A 199 -2.20 -19.51 6.91
N TRP A 200 -2.62 -18.99 8.06
CA TRP A 200 -1.79 -18.83 9.26
C TRP A 200 -0.51 -18.01 9.01
N GLY A 201 -0.58 -17.07 8.07
CA GLY A 201 0.56 -16.28 7.61
C GLY A 201 0.13 -15.06 6.80
N PHE A 202 1.09 -14.45 6.11
CA PHE A 202 0.78 -13.48 5.06
C PHE A 202 0.00 -14.16 3.94
N SER A 203 -0.79 -13.39 3.19
CA SER A 203 -1.58 -13.92 2.08
C SER A 203 -0.67 -14.33 0.93
N PRO A 204 -0.70 -15.60 0.46
CA PRO A 204 -0.05 -15.98 -0.77
C PRO A 204 -0.67 -15.25 -1.96
N PHE A 205 0.12 -14.96 -2.99
CA PHE A 205 -0.40 -14.45 -4.26
C PHE A 205 -0.96 -15.60 -5.10
N GLY A 206 -2.11 -15.35 -5.74
CA GLY A 206 -2.87 -16.31 -6.52
C GLY A 206 -2.34 -16.50 -7.93
N THR A 207 -1.69 -15.49 -8.52
CA THR A 207 -1.18 -15.59 -9.90
C THR A 207 0.33 -15.34 -10.01
N THR A 208 0.94 -16.02 -10.99
CA THR A 208 2.32 -15.77 -11.45
C THR A 208 2.35 -15.92 -12.98
N PRO A 209 2.60 -14.83 -13.75
CA PRO A 209 2.92 -13.47 -13.29
C PRO A 209 1.75 -12.78 -12.57
N ALA A 210 2.02 -11.62 -11.96
CA ALA A 210 1.01 -10.80 -11.30
C ALA A 210 -0.11 -10.39 -12.28
N PRO A 211 -1.33 -10.07 -11.79
CA PRO A 211 -2.36 -9.52 -12.65
C PRO A 211 -1.89 -8.21 -13.30
N ALA A 212 -2.31 -7.95 -14.54
CA ALA A 212 -1.80 -6.84 -15.36
C ALA A 212 -1.95 -5.44 -14.74
N TRP A 213 -2.91 -5.26 -13.83
CA TRP A 213 -3.11 -4.01 -13.10
C TRP A 213 -2.10 -3.79 -11.96
N THR A 214 -1.32 -4.80 -11.58
CA THR A 214 -0.44 -4.75 -10.39
C THR A 214 0.89 -4.09 -10.74
N SER A 215 1.23 -3.02 -10.03
CA SER A 215 2.55 -2.38 -10.12
C SER A 215 3.52 -2.94 -9.09
N VAL A 216 3.05 -3.12 -7.84
CA VAL A 216 3.84 -3.67 -6.72
C VAL A 216 2.96 -4.61 -5.89
N ARG A 217 3.55 -5.71 -5.42
CA ARG A 217 2.92 -6.56 -4.40
C ARG A 217 3.98 -7.13 -3.46
N HIS A 218 3.66 -7.19 -2.17
CA HIS A 218 4.58 -7.67 -1.13
C HIS A 218 3.83 -8.39 0.00
N ASN A 219 4.30 -9.56 0.42
CA ASN A 219 3.65 -10.38 1.43
C ASN A 219 4.64 -11.01 2.43
N ALA A 220 5.72 -10.30 2.76
CA ALA A 220 6.75 -10.81 3.68
C ALA A 220 6.89 -10.00 4.97
N LEU A 221 6.20 -8.86 5.09
CA LEU A 221 6.29 -7.96 6.24
C LEU A 221 4.90 -7.50 6.66
N HIS A 222 4.80 -7.04 7.91
CA HIS A 222 3.65 -6.23 8.32
C HIS A 222 3.80 -4.81 7.76
N HIS A 223 2.70 -4.16 7.39
CA HIS A 223 2.75 -2.92 6.63
C HIS A 223 2.00 -1.76 7.30
N PHE A 224 2.51 -0.55 7.10
CA PHE A 224 1.74 0.69 7.25
C PHE A 224 2.11 1.67 6.13
N LEU A 225 1.16 2.52 5.76
CA LEU A 225 1.43 3.64 4.86
C LEU A 225 1.75 4.90 5.65
N ARG A 226 2.68 5.70 5.13
CA ARG A 226 2.90 7.08 5.55
C ARG A 226 2.64 8.01 4.36
N LEU A 227 1.70 8.92 4.53
CA LEU A 227 1.38 9.96 3.57
C LEU A 227 2.07 11.26 4.00
N ARG A 228 2.84 11.88 3.11
CA ARG A 228 3.53 13.14 3.36
C ARG A 228 3.07 14.17 2.33
N PHE A 229 2.34 15.17 2.81
CA PHE A 229 1.90 16.30 2.02
C PHE A 229 2.96 17.40 2.09
N ALA A 230 3.38 17.91 0.93
CA ALA A 230 4.37 18.96 0.82
C ALA A 230 3.72 20.31 0.45
N SER A 231 4.46 21.40 0.68
CA SER A 231 3.98 22.76 0.40
C SER A 231 3.89 23.12 -1.08
N ASP A 232 4.54 22.33 -1.94
CA ASP A 232 4.41 22.39 -3.40
C ASP A 232 3.23 21.55 -3.91
N GLU A 233 2.31 21.23 -3.01
CA GLU A 233 1.10 20.43 -3.23
C GLU A 233 1.36 18.98 -3.61
N THR A 234 2.59 18.47 -3.60
CA THR A 234 2.86 17.06 -3.87
C THR A 234 2.50 16.14 -2.68
N LEU A 235 2.16 14.89 -3.00
CA LEU A 235 1.85 13.84 -2.02
C LEU A 235 2.81 12.66 -2.19
N GLN A 236 3.75 12.51 -1.26
CA GLN A 236 4.60 11.34 -1.19
C GLN A 236 3.88 10.22 -0.40
N VAL A 237 3.66 9.10 -1.06
CA VAL A 237 3.12 7.87 -0.46
C VAL A 237 4.28 6.91 -0.21
N GLU A 238 4.42 6.43 1.02
CA GLU A 238 5.48 5.51 1.44
C GLU A 238 4.88 4.29 2.12
N LEU A 239 5.23 3.10 1.64
CA LEU A 239 4.97 1.83 2.32
C LEU A 239 6.16 1.45 3.21
N TRP A 240 5.89 1.29 4.49
CA TRP A 240 6.86 0.81 5.45
C TRP A 240 6.51 -0.61 5.89
N GLY A 241 7.50 -1.50 5.82
CA GLY A 241 7.44 -2.88 6.29
C GLY A 241 8.09 -3.03 7.67
N VAL A 242 7.47 -3.79 8.56
CA VAL A 242 7.99 -4.10 9.90
C VAL A 242 8.00 -5.60 10.14
N VAL A 243 9.10 -6.08 10.73
CA VAL A 243 9.29 -7.51 11.09
C VAL A 243 8.60 -7.85 12.41
N GLY A 244 8.53 -6.90 13.34
CA GLY A 244 7.97 -7.10 14.69
C GLY A 244 8.99 -7.57 15.74
N ASP A 245 10.28 -7.53 15.41
CA ASP A 245 11.40 -7.92 16.29
C ASP A 245 12.12 -6.71 16.93
N GLY A 246 11.60 -5.49 16.71
CA GLY A 246 12.20 -4.24 17.18
C GLY A 246 13.22 -3.62 16.22
N SER A 247 13.50 -4.26 15.07
CA SER A 247 14.31 -3.65 14.00
C SER A 247 13.61 -2.43 13.39
N ALA A 248 14.41 -1.56 12.77
CA ALA A 248 13.89 -0.38 12.09
C ALA A 248 12.99 -0.78 10.91
N PRO A 249 11.86 -0.06 10.67
CA PRO A 249 11.02 -0.31 9.50
C PRO A 249 11.80 -0.16 8.19
N THR A 250 11.48 -1.01 7.22
CA THR A 250 12.05 -0.97 5.87
C THR A 250 11.12 -0.21 4.93
N LEU A 251 11.61 0.78 4.19
CA LEU A 251 10.81 1.46 3.16
C LEU A 251 10.67 0.53 1.95
N VAL A 252 9.55 -0.19 1.85
CA VAL A 252 9.31 -1.23 0.84
C VAL A 252 8.91 -0.62 -0.50
N ASP A 253 7.97 0.31 -0.53
CA ASP A 253 7.49 0.97 -1.75
C ASP A 253 7.35 2.47 -1.52
N THR A 254 7.50 3.26 -2.58
CA THR A 254 7.30 4.72 -2.51
C THR A 254 6.96 5.27 -3.88
N PHE A 255 6.01 6.20 -3.93
CA PHE A 255 5.70 6.95 -5.14
C PHE A 255 5.16 8.33 -4.78
N LEU A 256 5.40 9.29 -5.67
CA LEU A 256 4.96 10.67 -5.57
C LEU A 256 3.73 10.85 -6.45
N LEU A 257 2.68 11.47 -5.91
CA LEU A 257 1.59 12.03 -6.68
C LEU A 257 1.81 13.54 -6.82
N ALA A 258 1.72 14.05 -8.04
CA ALA A 258 2.00 15.45 -8.37
C ALA A 258 1.25 15.88 -9.64
N ASP A 259 1.16 17.18 -9.91
CA ASP A 259 0.57 17.71 -11.15
C ASP A 259 1.39 17.31 -12.38
N SER A 260 2.70 17.33 -12.22
CA SER A 260 3.67 16.97 -13.24
C SER A 260 4.85 16.27 -12.59
N CYS A 261 5.44 15.33 -13.33
CA CYS A 261 6.59 14.58 -12.87
C CYS A 261 7.87 15.10 -13.54
N GLU A 262 8.90 15.27 -12.72
CA GLU A 262 10.28 15.39 -13.19
C GLU A 262 10.72 14.11 -13.90
N ASP A 263 11.85 14.19 -14.60
CA ASP A 263 12.49 12.99 -15.11
C ASP A 263 12.92 12.05 -13.98
N GLU A 264 13.15 10.78 -14.29
CA GLU A 264 13.45 9.77 -13.29
C GLU A 264 14.31 8.63 -13.84
N LEU A 265 14.99 7.95 -12.93
CA LEU A 265 15.60 6.65 -13.22
C LEU A 265 14.55 5.55 -13.11
N LEU A 266 14.43 4.76 -14.16
CA LEU A 266 13.55 3.60 -14.24
C LEU A 266 14.37 2.33 -14.13
N VAL A 267 13.86 1.35 -13.40
CA VAL A 267 14.43 -0.01 -13.34
C VAL A 267 13.50 -1.00 -14.01
N ASN A 268 14.07 -2.00 -14.69
CA ASN A 268 13.30 -3.16 -15.13
C ASN A 268 12.90 -4.01 -13.92
N GLU A 269 11.71 -4.63 -13.98
CA GLU A 269 11.23 -5.59 -12.99
C GLU A 269 11.47 -5.12 -11.53
N PRO A 270 10.82 -4.01 -11.12
CA PRO A 270 11.05 -3.28 -9.87
C PRO A 270 10.78 -4.10 -8.60
N VAL A 271 10.20 -5.29 -8.74
CA VAL A 271 9.96 -6.25 -7.67
C VAL A 271 10.48 -7.62 -8.09
N GLN A 272 11.44 -8.15 -7.34
CA GLN A 272 12.09 -9.44 -7.57
C GLN A 272 11.82 -10.39 -6.40
N SER A 273 11.78 -11.68 -6.69
CA SER A 273 11.65 -12.73 -5.67
C SER A 273 12.53 -13.93 -6.01
N LEU A 274 13.37 -14.33 -5.06
CA LEU A 274 14.28 -15.46 -5.20
C LEU A 274 14.07 -16.48 -4.08
N LYS A 275 14.38 -17.74 -4.37
CA LYS A 275 14.42 -18.82 -3.38
C LYS A 275 15.75 -19.55 -3.51
N LEU A 276 16.59 -19.46 -2.49
CA LEU A 276 17.93 -20.04 -2.47
C LEU A 276 18.13 -20.88 -1.20
N PHE A 277 18.98 -21.89 -1.26
CA PHE A 277 19.60 -22.47 -0.06
C PHE A 277 20.72 -21.55 0.46
N ALA A 278 21.13 -21.72 1.72
CA ALA A 278 22.15 -20.86 2.34
C ALA A 278 23.54 -20.98 1.68
N ASP A 279 23.80 -22.07 0.96
CA ASP A 279 25.05 -22.32 0.22
C ASP A 279 24.96 -21.97 -1.27
N GLU A 280 23.82 -21.43 -1.73
CA GLU A 280 23.63 -20.97 -3.10
C GLU A 280 23.81 -19.45 -3.21
N THR A 281 24.37 -18.98 -4.32
CA THR A 281 24.43 -17.56 -4.66
C THR A 281 23.71 -17.30 -5.98
N ALA A 282 23.16 -16.10 -6.16
CA ALA A 282 22.58 -15.68 -7.43
C ALA A 282 23.08 -14.29 -7.83
N SER A 283 22.85 -13.91 -9.08
CA SER A 283 23.11 -12.55 -9.55
C SER A 283 21.92 -12.07 -10.37
N LEU A 284 21.46 -10.84 -10.11
CA LEU A 284 20.36 -10.18 -10.81
C LEU A 284 20.93 -9.09 -11.71
N ALA A 285 20.58 -9.11 -13.00
CA ALA A 285 20.90 -8.01 -13.90
C ALA A 285 19.76 -6.97 -13.88
N VAL A 286 20.11 -5.72 -13.54
CA VAL A 286 19.17 -4.61 -13.46
C VAL A 286 19.50 -3.58 -14.54
N ASP A 287 18.58 -3.40 -15.46
CA ASP A 287 18.63 -2.36 -16.47
C ASP A 287 18.12 -1.05 -15.86
N VAL A 288 19.00 -0.06 -15.80
CA VAL A 288 18.66 1.29 -15.35
C VAL A 288 18.57 2.21 -16.57
N THR A 289 17.41 2.82 -16.76
CA THR A 289 17.14 3.75 -17.85
C THR A 289 16.69 5.10 -17.31
N HIS A 290 16.61 6.11 -18.17
CA HIS A 290 16.10 7.44 -17.84
C HIS A 290 14.80 7.69 -18.59
N SER A 291 13.80 8.28 -17.94
CA SER A 291 12.49 8.59 -18.57
C SER A 291 12.61 9.42 -19.85
N ALA A 292 13.54 10.39 -19.89
CA ALA A 292 13.81 11.20 -21.08
C ALA A 292 14.80 10.55 -22.08
N SER A 293 15.17 9.29 -21.89
CA SER A 293 16.12 8.55 -22.76
C SER A 293 17.50 9.20 -22.90
N THR A 294 17.93 9.96 -21.90
CA THR A 294 19.27 10.59 -21.83
C THR A 294 20.23 9.78 -20.96
N ALA A 295 21.53 9.91 -21.19
CA ALA A 295 22.54 9.30 -20.34
C ALA A 295 22.64 10.04 -18.99
N VAL A 296 22.40 9.33 -17.89
CA VAL A 296 22.50 9.86 -16.52
C VAL A 296 23.41 8.98 -15.68
N SER A 297 24.37 9.58 -14.98
CA SER A 297 25.20 8.88 -14.00
C SER A 297 24.49 8.81 -12.65
N PHE A 298 24.56 7.65 -12.00
CA PHE A 298 23.85 7.38 -10.75
C PHE A 298 24.71 6.63 -9.74
N ALA A 299 24.39 6.80 -8.47
CA ALA A 299 24.90 6.00 -7.36
C ALA A 299 23.95 4.84 -7.03
N VAL A 300 24.50 3.72 -6.59
CA VAL A 300 23.72 2.52 -6.22
C VAL A 300 23.96 2.21 -4.75
N ALA A 301 22.88 2.03 -3.99
CA ALA A 301 22.94 1.68 -2.58
C ALA A 301 21.96 0.55 -2.27
N SER A 302 22.40 -0.45 -1.51
CA SER A 302 21.54 -1.52 -0.99
C SER A 302 21.22 -1.31 0.48
N SER A 303 19.99 -1.65 0.88
CA SER A 303 19.56 -1.61 2.27
C SER A 303 19.99 -2.83 3.09
N GLN A 304 20.55 -3.89 2.47
CA GLN A 304 20.88 -5.13 3.16
C GLN A 304 22.22 -5.73 2.68
N PRO A 305 23.01 -6.34 3.58
CA PRO A 305 24.32 -6.89 3.24
C PRO A 305 24.26 -8.12 2.32
N TRP A 306 23.15 -8.86 2.30
CA TRP A 306 22.98 -10.05 1.46
C TRP A 306 22.68 -9.75 -0.02
N LEU A 307 22.37 -8.50 -0.36
CA LEU A 307 22.15 -8.05 -1.73
C LEU A 307 23.10 -6.89 -2.01
N GLN A 308 24.15 -7.09 -2.81
CA GLN A 308 25.17 -6.06 -3.03
C GLN A 308 25.33 -5.74 -4.51
N PRO A 309 25.39 -4.45 -4.89
CA PRO A 309 25.66 -4.10 -6.27
C PRO A 309 27.14 -4.33 -6.61
N SER A 310 27.39 -4.85 -7.81
CA SER A 310 28.74 -5.02 -8.39
C SER A 310 29.52 -3.71 -8.53
N THR A 311 28.82 -2.57 -8.53
CA THR A 311 29.40 -1.22 -8.57
C THR A 311 28.57 -0.25 -7.73
N LEU A 312 29.22 0.74 -7.13
CA LEU A 312 28.55 1.83 -6.40
C LEU A 312 28.17 3.01 -7.32
N LEU A 313 28.67 3.04 -8.54
CA LEU A 313 28.39 4.05 -9.55
C LEU A 313 28.08 3.40 -10.90
N GLY A 314 27.09 3.94 -11.60
CA GLY A 314 26.69 3.46 -12.91
C GLY A 314 26.29 4.60 -13.85
N THR A 315 25.95 4.25 -15.09
CA THR A 315 25.37 5.16 -16.07
C THR A 315 24.27 4.42 -16.81
N THR A 316 23.15 5.11 -17.05
CA THR A 316 21.97 4.51 -17.69
C THR A 316 22.32 3.86 -19.03
N GLY A 317 21.65 2.74 -19.33
CA GLY A 317 21.93 1.92 -20.51
C GLY A 317 23.08 0.93 -20.32
N THR A 318 23.78 0.95 -19.18
CA THR A 318 24.68 -0.14 -18.75
C THR A 318 24.02 -0.89 -17.59
N PRO A 319 23.76 -2.20 -17.72
CA PRO A 319 23.15 -2.98 -16.65
C PRO A 319 24.02 -3.01 -15.39
N VAL A 320 23.39 -2.98 -14.23
CA VAL A 320 24.03 -3.19 -12.92
C VAL A 320 23.73 -4.60 -12.47
N SER A 321 24.77 -5.39 -12.18
CA SER A 321 24.61 -6.70 -11.55
C SER A 321 24.50 -6.54 -10.03
N LEU A 322 23.54 -7.24 -9.41
CA LEU A 322 23.36 -7.34 -7.97
C LEU A 322 23.63 -8.78 -7.52
N ASP A 323 24.60 -8.96 -6.65
CA ASP A 323 24.96 -10.26 -6.11
C ASP A 323 24.13 -10.57 -4.87
N VAL A 324 23.59 -11.79 -4.83
CA VAL A 324 22.75 -12.32 -3.76
C VAL A 324 23.55 -13.39 -3.02
N ASP A 325 23.85 -13.12 -1.75
CA ASP A 325 24.59 -14.01 -0.85
C ASP A 325 23.78 -14.26 0.46
N PRO A 326 23.08 -15.41 0.56
CA PRO A 326 22.32 -15.79 1.74
C PRO A 326 23.16 -16.43 2.86
N SER A 327 24.47 -16.59 2.71
CA SER A 327 25.28 -17.46 3.60
C SER A 327 25.25 -17.08 5.08
N ALA A 328 25.00 -15.81 5.39
CA ALA A 328 24.87 -15.29 6.76
C ALA A 328 23.43 -15.30 7.30
N LEU A 329 22.45 -15.78 6.52
CA LEU A 329 21.03 -15.76 6.85
C LEU A 329 20.56 -17.12 7.33
N ALA A 330 19.66 -17.12 8.32
CA ALA A 330 18.92 -18.31 8.71
C ALA A 330 17.82 -18.61 7.67
N PRO A 331 17.24 -19.82 7.68
CA PRO A 331 16.03 -20.08 6.91
C PRO A 331 14.93 -19.09 7.26
N GLY A 332 14.35 -18.45 6.25
CA GLY A 332 13.45 -17.32 6.46
C GLY A 332 13.16 -16.54 5.19
N THR A 333 12.36 -15.48 5.32
CA THR A 333 12.08 -14.54 4.22
C THR A 333 12.62 -13.17 4.56
N TYR A 334 13.39 -12.59 3.65
CA TYR A 334 14.10 -11.34 3.82
C TYR A 334 13.73 -10.36 2.71
N THR A 335 13.75 -9.06 3.01
CA THR A 335 13.49 -7.99 2.04
C THR A 335 14.67 -7.03 2.00
N ALA A 336 15.13 -6.70 0.80
CA ALA A 336 16.13 -5.67 0.53
C ALA A 336 15.59 -4.69 -0.51
N VAL A 337 16.04 -3.45 -0.41
CA VAL A 337 15.77 -2.43 -1.42
C VAL A 337 17.07 -1.85 -1.92
N VAL A 338 17.22 -1.83 -3.25
CA VAL A 338 18.32 -1.16 -3.92
C VAL A 338 17.80 0.14 -4.51
N THR A 339 18.49 1.23 -4.22
CA THR A 339 18.14 2.58 -4.69
C THR A 339 19.21 3.07 -5.66
N PHE A 340 18.76 3.56 -6.81
CA PHE A 340 19.56 4.15 -7.88
C PHE A 340 19.31 5.67 -7.86
N THR A 341 20.29 6.44 -7.39
CA THR A 341 20.14 7.89 -7.17
C THR A 341 20.95 8.66 -8.20
N PRO A 342 20.35 9.57 -8.99
CA PRO A 342 21.12 10.44 -9.88
C PRO A 342 22.22 11.19 -9.13
N THR A 343 23.42 11.25 -9.70
CA THR A 343 24.55 11.97 -9.10
C THR A 343 24.52 13.48 -9.37
N SER A 344 23.66 13.91 -10.29
CA SER A 344 23.44 15.31 -10.67
C SER A 344 22.06 15.47 -11.32
N GLY A 345 21.54 16.69 -11.34
CA GLY A 345 20.23 17.01 -11.93
C GLY A 345 19.08 16.91 -10.93
N THR A 346 17.85 16.99 -11.44
CA THR A 346 16.61 16.94 -10.65
C THR A 346 15.88 15.59 -10.75
N ALA A 347 16.45 14.64 -11.50
CA ALA A 347 15.78 13.37 -11.75
C ALA A 347 15.53 12.59 -10.45
N LEU A 348 14.38 11.92 -10.38
CA LEU A 348 14.00 11.09 -9.24
C LEU A 348 14.74 9.74 -9.25
N ALA A 349 14.90 9.16 -8.06
CA ALA A 349 15.61 7.90 -7.87
C ALA A 349 14.76 6.69 -8.30
N GLY A 350 15.40 5.73 -8.97
CA GLY A 350 14.83 4.43 -9.28
C GLY A 350 15.02 3.46 -8.11
N ARG A 351 14.12 2.49 -7.95
CA ARG A 351 14.17 1.55 -6.82
C ARG A 351 13.81 0.13 -7.25
N LEU A 352 14.54 -0.84 -6.74
CA LEU A 352 14.27 -2.26 -6.86
C LEU A 352 14.02 -2.86 -5.48
N VAL A 353 12.89 -3.55 -5.30
CA VAL A 353 12.58 -4.33 -4.11
C VAL A 353 12.86 -5.79 -4.40
N THR A 354 13.65 -6.45 -3.55
CA THR A 354 13.97 -7.87 -3.69
C THR A 354 13.55 -8.63 -2.44
N THR A 355 12.76 -9.68 -2.63
CA THR A 355 12.43 -10.66 -1.59
C THR A 355 13.30 -11.89 -1.78
N LEU A 356 13.94 -12.36 -0.71
CA LEU A 356 14.74 -13.58 -0.70
C LEU A 356 14.15 -14.57 0.30
N VAL A 357 13.81 -15.77 -0.15
CA VAL A 357 13.47 -16.89 0.71
C VAL A 357 14.68 -17.80 0.83
N VAL A 358 15.26 -17.86 2.03
CA VAL A 358 16.34 -18.80 2.37
C VAL A 358 15.72 -20.11 2.84
N ARG A 359 16.02 -21.21 2.15
CA ARG A 359 15.53 -22.55 2.46
C ARG A 359 16.39 -23.20 3.54
N GLY A 360 15.73 -24.00 4.39
CA GLY A 360 16.37 -24.82 5.41
C GLY A 360 16.62 -26.25 4.98
#